data_AF-A0A0C3PTL8-F1
#
_entry.id   AF-A0A0C3PTL8-F1
#
_cell.length_a   1.000
_cell.length_b   1.000
_cell.length_c   1.000
_cell.angle_alpha   90.00
_cell.angle_beta   90.00
_cell.angle_gamma   90.00
#
_symmetry.space_group_name_H-M   'P 1'
#
loop_
_entity.id
_entity.type
_entity.pdbx_description
1 polymer ?
#
loop_
_entity_poly.entity_id
_entity_poly.type
_entity_poly.pdbx_seq_one_letter_code
_entity_poly.pdbx_strand_id
1 'polypeptide(L)'
;GVHPSELVGKVLTSIRASKSHPTVTLHFADRSAFQIRVDGYSPTHPGVPKTIETSPELASLLSADGHAEVGHTVAKAAVINMTDKAFERGDRNSNWDQRHAGVAFKFQHEERWHCVWAALEEFDDAGQCTFKSFNDVYLEQLATPRSQ
;
A
#
# COMPACT_ATOMS: atom_id res chain seq x y z
N GLY A 1 4.16 7.57 10.67
CA GLY A 1 3.24 6.45 10.90
C GLY A 1 3.61 5.69 12.16
N VAL A 2 2.83 4.66 12.50
CA VAL A 2 3.14 3.66 13.54
C VAL A 2 4.03 2.55 12.97
N HIS A 3 4.73 1.83 13.84
CA HIS A 3 5.60 0.74 13.39
C HIS A 3 4.78 -0.50 13.00
N PRO A 4 5.09 -1.22 11.90
CA PRO A 4 4.31 -2.39 11.47
C PRO A 4 4.24 -3.54 12.49
N SER A 5 5.16 -3.61 13.45
CA SER A 5 5.08 -4.58 14.55
C SER A 5 3.78 -4.47 15.36
N GLU A 6 3.12 -3.30 15.35
CA GLU A 6 1.80 -3.10 15.96
C GLU A 6 0.73 -4.01 15.36
N LEU A 7 0.93 -4.54 14.16
CA LEU A 7 0.00 -5.49 13.53
C LEU A 7 0.16 -6.92 14.05
N VAL A 8 1.33 -7.27 14.59
CA VAL A 8 1.69 -8.65 14.93
C VAL A 8 0.81 -9.16 16.07
N GLY A 9 0.28 -10.38 15.89
CA GLY A 9 -0.64 -11.03 16.83
C GLY A 9 -2.10 -10.62 16.67
N LYS A 10 -2.41 -9.59 15.87
CA LYS A 10 -3.80 -9.21 15.58
C LYS A 10 -4.40 -10.11 14.49
N VAL A 11 -5.70 -10.37 14.61
CA VAL A 11 -6.48 -11.09 13.59
C VAL A 11 -7.03 -10.09 12.58
N LEU A 12 -6.51 -10.14 11.36
CA LEU A 12 -6.98 -9.31 10.25
C LEU A 12 -8.31 -9.88 9.75
N THR A 13 -9.38 -9.12 9.91
CA THR A 13 -10.72 -9.54 9.47
C THR A 13 -10.94 -9.17 8.02
N SER A 14 -10.61 -7.93 7.64
CA SER A 14 -10.78 -7.47 6.26
C SER A 14 -9.71 -6.49 5.78
N ILE A 15 -9.52 -6.48 4.46
CA ILE A 15 -8.64 -5.57 3.72
C ILE A 15 -9.50 -4.77 2.74
N ARG A 16 -9.22 -3.48 2.61
CA ARG A 16 -9.90 -2.61 1.65
C ARG A 16 -8.94 -1.63 0.97
N ALA A 17 -8.68 -1.84 -0.32
CA ALA A 17 -8.06 -0.85 -1.18
C ALA A 17 -9.09 0.22 -1.56
N SER A 18 -8.72 1.49 -1.40
CA SER A 18 -9.59 2.61 -1.78
C SER A 18 -9.55 2.87 -3.28
N LYS A 19 -10.72 3.16 -3.87
CA LYS A 19 -10.86 3.52 -5.29
C LYS A 19 -10.61 5.00 -5.57
N SER A 20 -10.70 5.86 -4.56
CA SER A 20 -10.60 7.32 -4.71
C SER A 20 -9.26 7.88 -4.22
N HIS A 21 -8.58 7.15 -3.36
CA HIS A 21 -7.34 7.59 -2.73
C HIS A 21 -6.35 6.42 -2.69
N PRO A 22 -5.05 6.65 -2.88
CA PRO A 22 -4.02 5.62 -2.83
C PRO A 22 -3.79 5.17 -1.39
N THR A 23 -4.68 4.32 -0.88
CA THR A 23 -4.60 3.80 0.48
C THR A 23 -5.17 2.39 0.58
N VAL A 24 -4.65 1.60 1.51
CA VAL A 24 -5.19 0.29 1.90
C VAL A 24 -5.56 0.33 3.37
N THR A 25 -6.79 -0.01 3.70
CA THR A 25 -7.26 -0.11 5.08
C THR A 25 -7.26 -1.57 5.52
N LEU A 26 -6.73 -1.80 6.72
CA LEU A 26 -6.67 -3.09 7.41
C LEU A 26 -7.57 -3.02 8.65
N HIS A 27 -8.57 -3.89 8.72
CA HIS A 27 -9.48 -3.99 9.86
C HIS A 27 -9.17 -5.24 10.68
N PHE A 28 -9.13 -5.09 12.00
CA PHE A 28 -8.76 -6.16 12.92
C PHE A 28 -9.90 -6.51 13.89
N ALA A 29 -9.89 -7.75 14.38
CA ALA A 29 -10.92 -8.28 15.26
C ALA A 29 -11.03 -7.54 16.61
N ASP A 30 -9.95 -6.88 17.06
CA ASP A 30 -9.94 -6.05 18.26
C ASP A 30 -10.57 -4.66 18.05
N ARG A 31 -11.21 -4.44 16.90
CA ARG A 31 -11.80 -3.18 16.42
C ARG A 31 -10.79 -2.08 16.12
N SER A 32 -9.49 -2.38 16.16
CA SER A 32 -8.49 -1.46 15.63
C SER A 32 -8.51 -1.48 14.10
N ALA A 33 -8.20 -0.33 13.51
CA ALA A 33 -8.05 -0.19 12.08
C ALA A 33 -6.76 0.57 11.78
N PHE A 34 -6.08 0.15 10.71
CA PHE A 34 -4.85 0.78 10.26
C PHE A 34 -4.98 1.09 8.77
N GLN A 35 -4.30 2.13 8.32
CA GLN A 35 -4.27 2.52 6.92
C GLN A 35 -2.82 2.58 6.46
N ILE A 36 -2.53 1.91 5.35
CA ILE A 36 -1.29 2.10 4.62
C ILE A 36 -1.50 3.31 3.70
N ARG A 37 -0.69 4.34 3.88
CA ARG A 37 -0.82 5.64 3.22
C ARG A 37 0.46 6.01 2.49
N VAL A 38 0.31 6.73 1.38
CA VAL A 38 1.46 7.26 0.63
C VAL A 38 1.99 8.52 1.30
N ASP A 39 3.30 8.60 1.46
CA ASP A 39 3.96 9.79 1.98
C ASP A 39 3.81 10.97 1.00
N GLY A 40 3.61 12.16 1.56
CA GLY A 40 3.34 13.37 0.79
C GLY A 40 2.00 13.38 0.01
N TYR A 41 1.09 12.42 0.23
CA TYR A 41 -0.26 12.45 -0.33
C TYR A 41 -1.28 13.07 0.65
N SER A 42 -2.02 14.07 0.18
CA SER A 42 -3.18 14.64 0.90
C SER A 42 -4.45 14.52 0.07
N PRO A 43 -5.55 13.95 0.61
CA PRO A 43 -6.85 13.94 -0.08
C PRO A 43 -7.38 15.32 -0.44
N THR A 44 -7.02 16.37 0.32
CA THR A 44 -7.46 17.75 0.05
C THR A 44 -6.67 18.41 -1.08
N HIS A 45 -5.43 17.94 -1.31
CA HIS A 45 -4.52 18.45 -2.32
C HIS A 45 -3.82 17.25 -2.98
N PRO A 46 -4.54 16.47 -3.81
CA PRO A 46 -4.07 15.18 -4.29
C PRO A 46 -2.81 15.27 -5.18
N GLY A 47 -2.61 16.40 -5.85
CA GLY A 47 -1.45 16.61 -6.73
C GLY A 47 -1.46 15.65 -7.92
N VAL A 48 -0.28 15.16 -8.29
CA VAL A 48 -0.11 14.14 -9.35
C VAL A 48 -0.69 12.80 -8.88
N PRO A 49 -1.41 12.06 -9.74
CA PRO A 49 -1.99 10.76 -9.38
C PRO A 49 -0.93 9.80 -8.84
N LYS A 50 -1.17 9.34 -7.61
CA LYS A 50 -0.43 8.22 -7.02
C LYS A 50 -1.36 7.01 -6.96
N THR A 51 -0.80 5.84 -7.17
CA THR A 51 -1.51 4.55 -7.17
C THR A 51 -0.87 3.64 -6.14
N ILE A 52 -1.70 2.93 -5.38
CA ILE A 52 -1.22 1.82 -4.57
C ILE A 52 -1.02 0.60 -5.46
N GLU A 53 0.13 -0.02 -5.32
CA GLU A 53 0.42 -1.33 -5.89
C GLU A 53 0.55 -2.37 -4.76
N THR A 54 0.29 -3.63 -5.10
CA THR A 54 0.31 -4.74 -4.15
C THR A 54 1.04 -5.94 -4.73
N SER A 55 1.61 -6.78 -3.86
CA SER A 55 2.22 -8.03 -4.33
C SER A 55 1.16 -8.93 -4.98
N PRO A 56 1.53 -9.80 -5.94
CA PRO A 56 0.58 -10.73 -6.56
C PRO A 56 -0.20 -11.56 -5.54
N GLU A 57 0.42 -11.92 -4.43
CA GLU A 57 -0.20 -12.65 -3.32
C GLU A 57 -1.34 -11.85 -2.70
N LEU A 58 -1.08 -10.59 -2.36
CA LEU A 58 -2.11 -9.71 -1.81
C LEU A 58 -3.19 -9.38 -2.84
N ALA A 59 -2.80 -9.10 -4.08
CA ALA A 59 -3.73 -8.84 -5.18
C ALA A 59 -4.68 -10.02 -5.39
N SER A 60 -4.21 -11.26 -5.24
CA SER A 60 -5.04 -12.47 -5.38
C SER A 60 -6.10 -12.64 -4.30
N LEU A 61 -5.94 -11.96 -3.15
CA LEU A 61 -6.95 -11.94 -2.09
C LEU A 61 -8.06 -10.93 -2.37
N LEU A 62 -7.74 -9.84 -3.08
CA LEU A 62 -8.66 -8.74 -3.32
C LEU A 62 -9.66 -9.09 -4.41
N SER A 63 -10.96 -8.91 -4.13
CA SER A 63 -12.00 -8.90 -5.15
C SER A 63 -11.88 -7.69 -6.06
N ALA A 64 -12.63 -7.69 -7.17
CA ALA A 64 -12.60 -6.63 -8.18
C ALA A 64 -12.95 -5.22 -7.64
N ASP A 65 -13.61 -5.15 -6.48
CA ASP A 65 -13.90 -3.89 -5.78
C ASP A 65 -12.80 -3.46 -4.78
N GLY A 66 -11.70 -4.21 -4.69
CA GLY A 66 -10.57 -3.95 -3.82
C GLY A 66 -10.78 -4.40 -2.38
N HIS A 67 -11.70 -5.34 -2.13
CA HIS A 67 -12.03 -5.82 -0.78
C HIS A 67 -11.60 -7.28 -0.58
N ALA A 68 -11.30 -7.69 0.65
CA ALA A 68 -11.08 -9.09 1.00
C ALA A 68 -11.47 -9.35 2.45
N GLU A 69 -12.17 -10.46 2.71
CA GLU A 69 -12.33 -11.05 4.04
C GLU A 69 -11.24 -12.12 4.22
N VAL A 70 -10.51 -12.09 5.35
CA VAL A 70 -9.29 -12.89 5.51
C VAL A 70 -9.36 -13.79 6.74
N GLY A 71 -9.67 -13.24 7.92
CA GLY A 71 -9.76 -14.00 9.16
C GLY A 71 -8.45 -14.64 9.63
N HIS A 72 -7.29 -14.06 9.28
CA HIS A 72 -5.97 -14.62 9.60
C HIS A 72 -5.17 -13.76 10.58
N THR A 73 -4.42 -14.41 11.47
CA THR A 73 -3.50 -13.74 12.40
C THR A 73 -2.24 -13.28 11.68
N VAL A 74 -1.88 -12.02 11.85
CA VAL A 74 -0.59 -11.48 11.37
C VAL A 74 0.53 -12.01 12.26
N ALA A 75 1.44 -12.77 11.68
CA ALA A 75 2.60 -13.32 12.41
C ALA A 75 3.83 -12.42 12.32
N LYS A 76 4.01 -11.72 11.20
CA LYS A 76 5.13 -10.78 11.00
C LYS A 76 4.65 -9.59 10.20
N ALA A 77 5.22 -8.43 10.50
CA ALA A 77 5.00 -7.20 9.74
C ALA A 77 6.23 -6.31 9.84
N ALA A 78 6.57 -5.63 8.75
CA ALA A 78 7.78 -4.81 8.64
C ALA A 78 7.61 -3.69 7.62
N VAL A 79 8.43 -2.65 7.77
CA VAL A 79 8.75 -1.75 6.65
C VAL A 79 9.85 -2.45 5.84
N ILE A 80 9.66 -2.54 4.53
CA ILE A 80 10.63 -3.12 3.61
C ILE A 80 11.21 -2.03 2.72
N ASN A 81 12.49 -2.13 2.39
CA ASN A 81 13.12 -1.26 1.41
C ASN A 81 13.15 -1.97 0.06
N MET A 82 12.59 -1.31 -0.95
CA MET A 82 12.49 -1.82 -2.31
C MET A 82 13.41 -1.01 -3.23
N THR A 83 13.78 -1.59 -4.37
CA THR A 83 14.53 -0.90 -5.41
C THR A 83 13.93 -1.29 -6.75
N ASP A 84 13.31 -0.31 -7.39
CA ASP A 84 12.56 -0.50 -8.63
C ASP A 84 13.05 0.47 -9.71
N LYS A 85 12.79 0.10 -10.97
CA LYS A 85 13.16 0.92 -12.13
C LYS A 85 12.10 1.99 -12.37
N ALA A 86 12.45 3.23 -12.06
CA ALA A 86 11.68 4.41 -12.42
C ALA A 86 12.13 4.93 -13.79
N PHE A 87 11.25 5.66 -14.50
CA PHE A 87 11.57 6.20 -15.80
C PHE A 87 10.82 7.47 -16.19
N GLU A 88 11.36 8.18 -17.18
CA GLU A 88 10.76 9.33 -17.87
C GLU A 88 11.03 9.27 -19.38
N ARG A 89 10.00 9.13 -20.21
CA ARG A 89 10.14 8.99 -21.65
C ARG A 89 10.53 10.32 -22.30
N GLY A 90 11.64 10.34 -23.04
CA GLY A 90 12.09 11.50 -23.81
C GLY A 90 13.50 11.97 -23.46
N ASP A 91 14.02 11.56 -22.30
CA ASP A 91 15.40 11.81 -21.91
C ASP A 91 16.33 10.66 -22.33
N ARG A 92 17.59 10.94 -22.68
CA ARG A 92 18.56 9.92 -23.13
C ARG A 92 19.11 9.05 -21.99
N ASN A 93 18.89 9.46 -20.73
CA ASN A 93 19.17 8.70 -19.49
C ASN A 93 17.88 8.48 -18.68
N SER A 94 16.86 8.01 -19.36
CA SER A 94 15.46 8.06 -18.91
C SER A 94 15.08 7.06 -17.84
N ASN A 95 15.97 6.16 -17.39
CA ASN A 95 15.66 5.14 -16.39
C ASN A 95 16.64 5.21 -15.22
N TRP A 96 16.15 5.12 -13.99
CA TRP A 96 16.99 5.08 -12.79
C TRP A 96 16.48 4.05 -11.78
N ASP A 97 17.38 3.57 -10.93
CA ASP A 97 17.01 2.79 -9.76
C ASP A 97 16.49 3.74 -8.68
N GLN A 98 15.22 3.58 -8.30
CA GLN A 98 14.63 4.33 -7.21
C GLN A 98 14.44 3.41 -6.00
N ARG A 99 14.96 3.85 -4.86
CA ARG A 99 14.67 3.23 -3.57
C ARG A 99 13.42 3.84 -2.97
N HIS A 100 12.56 3.00 -2.40
CA HIS A 100 11.37 3.41 -1.69
C HIS A 100 10.99 2.40 -0.60
N ALA A 101 10.15 2.84 0.34
CA ALA A 101 9.66 2.04 1.45
C ALA A 101 8.27 1.45 1.16
N GLY A 102 8.14 0.15 1.34
CA GLY A 102 6.88 -0.60 1.33
C GLY A 102 6.46 -1.04 2.74
N VAL A 103 5.18 -1.37 2.91
CA VAL A 103 4.69 -2.09 4.10
C VAL A 103 4.43 -3.54 3.71
N ALA A 104 4.99 -4.47 4.49
CA ALA A 104 4.80 -5.90 4.28
C ALA A 104 4.30 -6.60 5.54
N PHE A 105 3.43 -7.60 5.37
CA PHE A 105 2.97 -8.46 6.46
C PHE A 105 2.79 -9.91 5.98
N LYS A 106 2.76 -10.84 6.94
CA LYS A 106 2.70 -12.29 6.72
C LYS A 106 1.76 -12.92 7.73
N PHE A 107 0.92 -13.84 7.29
CA PHE A 107 0.00 -14.58 8.16
C PHE A 107 0.65 -15.78 8.83
N GLN A 108 0.10 -16.22 9.97
CA GLN A 108 0.67 -17.29 10.80
C GLN A 108 0.75 -18.67 10.13
N HIS A 109 -0.10 -18.95 9.14
CA HIS A 109 -0.15 -20.22 8.43
C HIS A 109 0.29 -20.12 6.97
N GLU A 110 0.93 -19.01 6.59
CA GLU A 110 1.37 -18.78 5.23
C GLU A 110 2.87 -18.49 5.22
N GLU A 111 3.58 -18.93 4.19
CA GLU A 111 5.00 -18.62 4.03
C GLU A 111 5.27 -17.32 3.25
N ARG A 112 4.26 -16.79 2.57
CA ARG A 112 4.38 -15.65 1.65
C ARG A 112 4.18 -14.31 2.36
N TRP A 113 4.74 -13.27 1.76
CA TRP A 113 4.58 -11.89 2.20
C TRP A 113 3.56 -11.17 1.32
N HIS A 114 2.70 -10.40 1.98
CA HIS A 114 1.76 -9.47 1.39
C HIS A 114 2.37 -8.09 1.47
N CYS A 115 2.71 -7.51 0.32
CA CYS A 115 3.40 -6.23 0.25
C CYS A 115 2.49 -5.16 -0.37
N VAL A 116 2.63 -3.93 0.12
CA VAL A 116 1.96 -2.73 -0.38
C VAL A 116 3.01 -1.65 -0.57
N TRP A 117 3.02 -1.02 -1.74
CA TRP A 117 3.86 0.15 -2.06
C TRP A 117 3.07 1.14 -2.92
N ALA A 118 3.71 2.25 -3.29
CA ALA A 118 3.07 3.26 -4.11
C ALA A 118 3.93 3.62 -5.33
N ALA A 119 3.25 3.83 -6.45
CA ALA A 119 3.81 4.39 -7.66
C ALA A 119 3.09 5.69 -8.02
N LEU A 120 3.80 6.57 -8.69
CA LEU A 120 3.25 7.73 -9.38
C LEU A 120 3.47 7.45 -10.86
N GLU A 121 2.38 7.52 -11.63
CA GLU A 121 2.40 7.26 -13.06
C GLU A 121 1.75 8.42 -13.80
N GLU A 122 2.39 8.89 -14.86
CA GLU A 122 1.81 9.83 -15.82
C GLU A 122 1.65 9.14 -17.16
N PHE A 123 0.56 9.49 -17.85
CA PHE A 123 0.19 8.93 -19.13
C PHE A 123 -0.03 10.08 -20.12
N ASP A 124 0.37 9.88 -21.38
CA ASP A 124 0.01 10.78 -22.47
C ASP A 124 -1.45 10.63 -22.90
N ASP A 125 -1.90 11.49 -23.83
CA ASP A 125 -3.26 11.47 -24.36
C ASP A 125 -3.63 10.14 -25.07
N ALA A 126 -2.64 9.33 -25.45
CA ALA A 126 -2.84 8.01 -26.05
C ALA A 126 -2.92 6.89 -24.99
N GLY A 127 -2.82 7.22 -23.70
CA GLY A 127 -2.83 6.28 -22.59
C GLY A 127 -1.51 5.52 -22.41
N GLN A 128 -0.42 5.98 -23.01
CA GLN A 128 0.90 5.39 -22.83
C GLN A 128 1.59 6.02 -21.63
N CYS A 129 2.15 5.20 -20.73
CA CYS A 129 2.89 5.70 -19.57
C CYS A 129 4.17 6.42 -20.03
N THR A 130 4.28 7.70 -19.69
CA THR A 130 5.40 8.58 -20.01
C THR A 130 6.34 8.78 -18.83
N PHE A 131 5.84 8.64 -17.60
CA PHE A 131 6.64 8.79 -16.39
C PHE A 131 6.17 7.77 -15.36
N LYS A 132 7.12 7.11 -14.70
CA LYS A 132 6.86 6.28 -13.52
C LYS A 132 7.92 6.53 -12.46
N SER A 133 7.48 6.85 -11.25
CA SER A 133 8.33 6.93 -10.06
C SER A 133 7.63 6.24 -8.88
N PHE A 134 8.34 6.11 -7.78
CA PHE A 134 7.83 5.43 -6.58
C PHE A 134 7.73 6.38 -5.39
N ASN A 135 6.87 6.05 -4.44
CA ASN A 135 6.74 6.81 -3.20
C ASN A 135 6.76 5.87 -2.00
N ASP A 136 7.33 6.36 -0.91
CA ASP A 136 7.29 5.68 0.37
C ASP A 136 5.85 5.55 0.84
N VAL A 137 5.51 4.40 1.41
CA VAL A 137 4.29 4.20 2.17
C VAL A 137 4.59 4.03 3.65
N TYR A 138 3.64 4.44 4.49
CA TYR A 138 3.71 4.26 5.93
C TYR A 138 2.40 3.71 6.47
N LEU A 139 2.48 3.06 7.63
CA LEU A 139 1.32 2.58 8.36
C LEU A 139 0.82 3.67 9.31
N GLU A 140 -0.47 3.95 9.32
CA GLU A 140 -1.14 4.86 10.24
C GLU A 140 -2.21 4.10 11.00
N GLN A 141 -2.33 4.33 12.31
CA GLN A 141 -3.46 3.81 13.08
C GLN A 141 -4.63 4.79 12.96
N LEU A 142 -5.78 4.29 12.54
CA LEU A 142 -7.01 5.08 12.51
C LEU A 142 -7.55 5.22 13.93
N ALA A 143 -7.95 6.43 14.30
CA ALA A 143 -8.64 6.64 15.56
C ALA A 143 -9.93 5.81 15.56
N THR A 144 -10.10 4.94 16.55
CA THR A 144 -11.40 4.32 16.77
C THR A 144 -12.40 5.41 17.11
N PRO A 145 -13.62 5.40 16.52
CA PRO A 145 -14.66 6.33 16.94
C PRO A 145 -14.85 6.13 18.44
N ARG A 146 -14.59 7.17 19.25
CA ARG A 146 -15.01 7.16 20.64
C ARG A 146 -16.53 6.99 20.60
N SER A 147 -17.02 5.89 21.18
CA SER A 147 -18.44 5.73 21.46
C SER A 147 -18.89 6.99 22.22
N GLN A 148 -19.74 7.80 21.58
CA GLN A 148 -20.54 8.79 22.30
C GLN A 148 -21.58 8.07 23.14
#